data_AF-A0A0W8G3X8-F1
#
_entry.id   AF-A0A0W8G3X8-F1
#
_cell.length_a   1.000
_cell.length_b   1.000
_cell.length_c   1.000
_cell.angle_alpha   90.00
_cell.angle_beta   90.00
_cell.angle_gamma   90.00
#
_symmetry.space_group_name_H-M   'P 1'
#
loop_
_entity.id
_entity.type
_entity.pdbx_description
1 polymer ?
#
loop_
_entity_poly.entity_id
_entity_poly.type
_entity_poly.pdbx_seq_one_letter_code
_entity_poly.pdbx_strand_id
1 'polypeptide(L)'
;MHIPLKTQLRIPADSRFLAMIQGHVRNLATIAGLSRKEVLALELATEETFLNIRDHAYPGDTPGDVLLNGEIGDRELRLDFHDQGLPFDPSLLPRADDPAGPRASGGLGLKLIHHAADEVHWVNRGRQGKGLCLVKRLPQAAQAMPQEARAEIAQAPAHTYAIRPMRPDEALQVTRIFWLAYGYSYKNEAFYRPEGLVDLVGTGRLISYVAVTETGEVAAHSGLLRPEPVPMAEMAVLVVSPAHRGRGLMGALTTALTEKANELGLFGIALNPVTSHAASQHQVLGFGAKPCGMDLAACPPRQFKAMGLDKAAPQRESYLHCFLYLKPPPAAVAHVPARHLEMAGRIYAQFDRALTLAAPDEDAAPGDYKVSFDRGLLKGSIRIVRAQARQWPEILRAAVDLLDIAGAEAVSLDLPLAQPATPLISELAEAAGFFFAGIWPHGAPDGDMLRLMRLAVPLDLEQVRIHPGFGRELFDYVGAEMQRAAMAATATTGSGHVP
;
A
#
# COMPACT_ATOMS: atom_id res chain seq x y z
N MET A 1 15.40 22.31 -0.06
CA MET A 1 15.76 20.92 -0.43
C MET A 1 15.28 20.77 -1.86
N HIS A 2 16.20 20.85 -2.81
CA HIS A 2 15.88 20.77 -4.23
C HIS A 2 15.37 19.37 -4.57
N ILE A 3 14.29 19.29 -5.34
CA ILE A 3 13.84 18.03 -5.93
C ILE A 3 14.60 17.90 -7.24
N PRO A 4 15.45 16.87 -7.42
CA PRO A 4 16.20 16.70 -8.66
C PRO A 4 15.23 16.48 -9.83
N LEU A 5 15.49 17.12 -10.97
CA LEU A 5 14.70 16.90 -12.18
C LEU A 5 15.08 15.54 -12.76
N LYS A 6 14.10 14.64 -12.87
CA LYS A 6 14.31 13.29 -13.38
C LYS A 6 13.58 13.11 -14.70
N THR A 7 14.25 12.45 -15.64
CA THR A 7 13.69 12.05 -16.92
C THR A 7 14.08 10.60 -17.21
N GLN A 8 13.27 9.93 -18.02
CA GLN A 8 13.54 8.57 -18.45
C GLN A 8 13.17 8.43 -19.92
N LEU A 9 14.07 7.83 -20.69
CA LEU A 9 13.84 7.46 -22.09
C LEU A 9 14.12 5.96 -22.24
N ARG A 10 13.13 5.21 -22.73
CA ARG A 10 13.30 3.80 -23.10
C ARG A 10 13.15 3.66 -24.61
N ILE A 11 14.17 3.12 -25.28
CA ILE A 11 14.19 2.93 -26.73
C ILE A 11 14.79 1.57 -27.09
N PRO A 12 14.44 0.99 -28.26
CA PRO A 12 15.14 -0.19 -28.75
C PRO A 12 16.63 0.08 -28.95
N ALA A 13 17.46 -0.93 -28.72
CA ALA A 13 18.88 -0.94 -29.05
C ALA A 13 19.05 -1.09 -30.58
N ASP A 14 18.66 -0.05 -31.32
CA ASP A 14 18.64 0.01 -32.78
C ASP A 14 19.08 1.40 -33.26
N SER A 15 19.97 1.44 -34.26
CA SER A 15 20.58 2.65 -34.82
C SER A 15 19.58 3.73 -35.21
N ARG A 16 18.35 3.36 -35.61
CA ARG A 16 17.28 4.30 -35.98
C ARG A 16 16.89 5.23 -34.83
N PHE A 17 17.17 4.84 -33.58
CA PHE A 17 16.82 5.59 -32.38
C PHE A 17 18.00 6.41 -31.80
N LEU A 18 19.19 6.35 -32.40
CA LEU A 18 20.37 7.07 -31.91
C LEU A 18 20.14 8.58 -31.75
N ALA A 19 19.51 9.21 -32.76
CA ALA A 19 19.23 10.64 -32.71
C ALA A 19 18.25 11.03 -31.57
N MET A 20 17.39 10.10 -31.13
CA MET A 20 16.44 10.33 -30.04
C MET A 20 17.15 10.38 -28.68
N ILE A 21 18.07 9.43 -28.43
CA ILE A 21 18.82 9.40 -27.17
C ILE A 21 19.85 10.53 -27.09
N GLN A 22 20.52 10.86 -28.19
CA GLN A 22 21.39 12.04 -28.25
C GLN A 22 20.60 13.33 -28.03
N GLY A 23 19.44 13.46 -28.68
CA GLY A 23 18.54 14.61 -28.48
C GLY A 23 18.06 14.75 -27.04
N HIS A 24 17.78 13.64 -26.36
CA HIS A 24 17.41 13.63 -24.95
C HIS A 24 18.53 14.15 -24.05
N VAL A 25 19.76 13.63 -24.23
CA VAL A 25 20.95 14.08 -23.47
C VAL A 25 21.28 15.54 -23.77
N ARG A 26 21.21 15.95 -25.03
CA ARG A 26 21.42 17.35 -25.44
C ARG A 26 20.47 18.30 -24.72
N ASN A 27 19.17 17.97 -24.70
CA ASN A 27 18.17 18.81 -24.06
C ASN A 27 18.39 18.86 -22.54
N LEU A 28 18.72 17.73 -21.90
CA LEU A 28 19.04 17.69 -20.47
C LEU A 28 20.28 18.51 -20.11
N ALA A 29 21.37 18.33 -20.86
CA ALA A 29 22.61 19.08 -20.68
C ALA A 29 22.41 20.59 -20.87
N THR A 30 21.58 20.97 -21.84
CA THR A 30 21.20 22.37 -22.08
C THR A 30 20.36 22.93 -20.91
N ILE A 31 19.36 22.18 -20.42
CA ILE A 31 18.55 22.57 -19.25
C ILE A 31 19.43 22.70 -17.99
N ALA A 32 20.43 21.83 -17.83
CA ALA A 32 21.38 21.87 -16.73
C ALA A 32 22.39 23.03 -16.79
N GLY A 33 22.35 23.84 -17.86
CA GLY A 33 23.21 25.02 -18.03
C GLY A 33 24.63 24.70 -18.50
N LEU A 34 24.86 23.52 -19.08
CA LEU A 34 26.17 23.17 -19.65
C LEU A 34 26.45 23.96 -20.93
N SER A 35 27.73 24.24 -21.18
CA SER A 35 28.16 24.93 -22.38
C SER A 35 27.93 24.08 -23.63
N ARG A 36 27.80 24.72 -24.81
CA ARG A 36 27.67 24.00 -26.09
C ARG A 36 28.75 22.95 -26.32
N LYS A 37 29.99 23.20 -25.85
CA LYS A 37 31.10 22.26 -25.94
C LYS A 37 30.86 21.01 -25.09
N GLU A 38 30.39 21.18 -23.86
CA GLU A 38 30.07 20.08 -22.94
C GLU A 38 28.86 19.28 -23.42
N VAL A 39 27.84 19.96 -23.94
CA VAL A 39 26.67 19.32 -24.57
C VAL A 39 27.10 18.39 -25.71
N LEU A 40 27.93 18.88 -26.64
CA LEU A 40 28.44 18.06 -27.75
C LEU A 40 29.29 16.88 -27.27
N ALA A 41 30.10 17.07 -26.22
CA ALA A 41 30.89 15.98 -25.65
C ALA A 41 29.99 14.88 -25.06
N LEU A 42 28.91 15.26 -24.36
CA LEU A 42 27.95 14.32 -23.81
C LEU A 42 27.11 13.63 -24.90
N GLU A 43 26.76 14.32 -25.99
CA GLU A 43 26.11 13.70 -27.16
C GLU A 43 26.98 12.61 -27.80
N LEU A 44 28.28 12.85 -27.87
CA LEU A 44 29.24 11.88 -28.40
C LEU A 44 29.43 10.69 -27.45
N ALA A 45 29.59 10.93 -26.15
CA ALA A 45 29.64 9.86 -25.16
C ALA A 45 28.36 9.01 -25.14
N THR A 46 27.22 9.65 -25.39
CA THR A 46 25.91 8.98 -25.53
C THR A 46 25.88 8.06 -26.75
N GLU A 47 26.41 8.52 -27.88
CA GLU A 47 26.53 7.71 -29.10
C GLU A 47 27.38 6.47 -28.86
N GLU A 48 28.59 6.65 -28.32
CA GLU A 48 29.49 5.55 -28.02
C GLU A 48 28.86 4.55 -27.04
N THR A 49 28.19 5.05 -25.99
CA THR A 49 27.49 4.19 -25.03
C THR A 49 26.35 3.41 -25.69
N PHE A 50 25.52 4.08 -26.50
CA PHE A 50 24.37 3.47 -27.16
C PHE A 50 24.80 2.42 -28.19
N LEU A 51 25.80 2.73 -29.03
CA LEU A 51 26.32 1.82 -30.04
C LEU A 51 26.97 0.58 -29.39
N ASN A 52 27.71 0.76 -28.28
CA ASN A 52 28.27 -0.36 -27.53
C ASN A 52 27.18 -1.28 -26.97
N ILE A 53 26.08 -0.71 -26.44
CA ILE A 53 24.96 -1.53 -25.97
C ILE A 53 24.32 -2.27 -27.16
N ARG A 54 24.03 -1.57 -28.25
CA ARG A 54 23.47 -2.18 -29.48
C ARG A 54 24.30 -3.37 -29.97
N ASP A 55 25.62 -3.19 -30.08
CA ASP A 55 26.50 -4.16 -30.73
C ASP A 55 26.89 -5.35 -29.84
N HIS A 56 26.85 -5.18 -28.52
CA HIS A 56 27.43 -6.16 -27.59
C HIS A 56 26.45 -6.70 -26.55
N ALA A 57 25.34 -6.01 -26.27
CA ALA A 57 24.44 -6.43 -25.22
C ALA A 57 23.54 -7.61 -25.66
N TYR A 58 23.11 -7.64 -26.92
CA TYR A 58 22.06 -8.57 -27.38
C TYR A 58 22.53 -9.42 -28.57
N PRO A 59 22.96 -10.69 -28.35
CA PRO A 59 23.50 -11.54 -29.42
C PRO A 59 22.40 -12.12 -30.33
N GLY A 60 22.77 -12.48 -31.56
CA GLY A 60 21.92 -13.27 -32.47
C GLY A 60 20.63 -12.56 -32.89
N ASP A 61 20.67 -11.24 -33.12
CA ASP A 61 19.52 -10.39 -33.44
C ASP A 61 18.41 -10.41 -32.38
N THR A 62 18.74 -10.78 -31.14
CA THR A 62 17.79 -10.71 -30.03
C THR A 62 17.38 -9.26 -29.81
N PRO A 63 16.08 -8.92 -29.86
CA PRO A 63 15.63 -7.57 -29.56
C PRO A 63 15.95 -7.20 -28.11
N GLY A 64 16.39 -5.96 -27.91
CA GLY A 64 16.69 -5.44 -26.59
C GLY A 64 16.46 -3.93 -26.52
N ASP A 65 16.38 -3.41 -25.29
CA ASP A 65 16.15 -1.99 -25.03
C ASP A 65 17.38 -1.34 -24.40
N VAL A 66 17.45 -0.01 -24.57
CA VAL A 66 18.30 0.90 -23.80
C VAL A 66 17.39 1.83 -23.00
N LEU A 67 17.61 1.88 -21.70
CA LEU A 67 16.94 2.80 -20.78
C LEU A 67 17.94 3.87 -20.35
N LEU A 68 17.65 5.14 -20.63
CA LEU A 68 18.42 6.28 -20.15
C LEU A 68 17.63 6.99 -19.05
N ASN A 69 18.19 7.06 -17.84
CA ASN A 69 17.69 7.90 -16.76
C ASN A 69 18.57 9.15 -16.65
N GLY A 70 17.97 10.32 -16.81
CA GLY A 70 18.63 11.61 -16.60
C GLY A 70 18.22 12.23 -15.28
N GLU A 71 19.17 12.67 -14.46
CA GLU A 71 18.93 13.35 -13.18
C GLU A 71 19.74 14.65 -13.11
N ILE A 72 19.06 15.80 -13.05
CA ILE A 72 19.68 17.10 -12.80
C ILE A 72 19.52 17.39 -11.30
N GLY A 73 20.61 17.23 -10.56
CA GLY A 73 20.72 17.60 -9.16
C GLY A 73 21.29 19.01 -8.98
N ASP A 74 21.57 19.36 -7.72
CA ASP A 74 22.00 20.72 -7.37
C ASP A 74 23.34 21.09 -7.99
N ARG A 75 24.26 20.13 -8.13
CA ARG A 75 25.63 20.37 -8.59
C ARG A 75 26.10 19.38 -9.64
N GLU A 76 25.22 18.51 -10.13
CA GLU A 76 25.59 17.46 -11.06
C GLU A 76 24.42 17.06 -11.98
N LEU A 77 24.75 16.72 -13.22
CA LEU A 77 23.91 15.99 -14.15
C LEU A 77 24.38 14.53 -14.15
N ARG A 78 23.47 13.60 -13.85
CA ARG A 78 23.71 12.15 -13.94
C ARG A 78 22.94 11.57 -15.11
N LEU A 79 23.62 10.75 -15.92
CA LEU A 79 23.05 10.03 -17.06
C LEU A 79 23.33 8.54 -16.86
N ASP A 80 22.31 7.77 -16.52
CA ASP A 80 22.41 6.32 -16.27
C ASP A 80 21.82 5.56 -17.47
N PHE A 81 22.70 4.95 -18.25
CA PHE A 81 22.36 4.07 -19.36
C PHE A 81 22.26 2.65 -18.87
N HIS A 82 21.13 2.00 -19.10
CA HIS A 82 20.82 0.69 -18.57
C HIS A 82 20.31 -0.27 -19.66
N ASP A 83 20.78 -1.52 -19.62
CA ASP A 83 20.38 -2.60 -20.51
C ASP A 83 20.27 -3.96 -19.78
N GLN A 84 19.51 -4.89 -20.37
CA GLN A 84 19.30 -6.26 -19.87
C GLN A 84 20.02 -7.32 -20.72
N GLY A 85 21.04 -6.91 -21.47
CA GLY A 85 21.84 -7.81 -22.28
C GLY A 85 22.90 -8.57 -21.47
N LEU A 86 23.84 -9.19 -22.17
CA LEU A 86 24.88 -10.05 -21.60
C LEU A 86 25.61 -9.39 -20.42
N PRO A 87 25.86 -10.11 -19.32
CA PRO A 87 26.72 -9.61 -18.25
C PRO A 87 28.09 -9.19 -18.79
N PHE A 88 28.62 -8.09 -18.25
CA PHE A 88 29.88 -7.51 -18.68
C PHE A 88 30.73 -7.18 -17.46
N ASP A 89 32.02 -7.51 -17.51
CA ASP A 89 33.00 -7.17 -16.48
C ASP A 89 33.91 -6.03 -16.98
N PRO A 90 33.74 -4.80 -16.45
CA PRO A 90 34.56 -3.65 -16.85
C PRO A 90 36.03 -3.78 -16.48
N SER A 91 36.39 -4.64 -15.53
CA SER A 91 37.80 -4.84 -15.12
C SER A 91 38.64 -5.53 -16.21
N LEU A 92 37.98 -6.15 -17.18
CA LEU A 92 38.60 -6.77 -18.35
C LEU A 92 38.92 -5.77 -19.46
N LEU A 93 38.50 -4.50 -19.32
CA LEU A 93 38.84 -3.46 -20.30
C LEU A 93 40.33 -3.07 -20.20
N PRO A 94 41.00 -2.83 -21.33
CA PRO A 94 42.38 -2.34 -21.34
C PRO A 94 42.49 -1.02 -20.56
N ARG A 95 43.52 -0.89 -19.72
CA ARG A 95 43.81 0.38 -19.03
C ARG A 95 44.19 1.45 -20.06
N ALA A 96 43.69 2.67 -19.88
CA ALA A 96 43.85 3.78 -20.82
C ALA A 96 45.31 4.16 -21.14
N ASP A 97 46.26 3.75 -20.29
CA ASP A 97 47.67 4.13 -20.33
C ASP A 97 48.62 3.00 -20.78
N ASP A 98 48.14 1.87 -21.29
CA ASP A 98 49.01 0.79 -21.79
C ASP A 98 49.65 1.14 -23.15
N PRO A 99 50.98 1.40 -23.23
CA PRO A 99 51.64 1.79 -24.47
C PRO A 99 51.85 0.63 -25.46
N ALA A 100 51.63 -0.62 -25.03
CA ALA A 100 51.96 -1.83 -25.79
C ALA A 100 50.76 -2.54 -26.44
N GLY A 101 49.54 -2.06 -26.23
CA GLY A 101 48.34 -2.65 -26.83
C GLY A 101 48.20 -2.32 -28.33
N PRO A 102 47.71 -3.24 -29.18
CA PRO A 102 47.38 -2.91 -30.57
C PRO A 102 46.38 -1.75 -30.58
N ARG A 103 46.60 -0.75 -31.44
CA ARG A 103 45.64 0.31 -31.77
C ARG A 103 44.41 -0.31 -32.46
N ALA A 104 43.65 -1.11 -31.73
CA ALA A 104 42.36 -1.61 -32.14
C ALA A 104 41.33 -0.50 -31.92
N SER A 105 40.41 -0.35 -32.87
CA SER A 105 39.35 0.65 -32.92
C SER A 105 38.45 0.73 -31.68
N GLY A 106 38.53 -0.22 -30.74
CA GLY A 106 37.66 -0.29 -29.54
C GLY A 106 38.03 0.64 -28.37
N GLY A 107 39.20 1.28 -28.36
CA GLY A 107 39.62 2.14 -27.24
C GLY A 107 39.20 3.61 -27.34
N LEU A 108 38.76 4.07 -28.52
CA LEU A 108 38.44 5.47 -28.75
C LEU A 108 37.11 5.86 -28.09
N GLY A 109 36.08 5.02 -28.19
CA GLY A 109 34.76 5.28 -27.59
C GLY A 109 34.83 5.46 -26.08
N LEU A 110 35.61 4.63 -25.39
CA LEU A 110 35.80 4.74 -23.94
C LEU A 110 36.54 6.04 -23.56
N LYS A 111 37.51 6.47 -24.36
CA LYS A 111 38.19 7.77 -24.16
C LYS A 111 37.24 8.95 -24.36
N LEU A 112 36.31 8.86 -25.32
CA LEU A 112 35.29 9.89 -25.54
C LEU A 112 34.32 9.97 -24.36
N ILE A 113 33.90 8.83 -23.82
CA ILE A 113 33.06 8.75 -22.61
C ILE A 113 33.76 9.38 -21.41
N HIS A 114 35.01 9.00 -21.12
CA HIS A 114 35.79 9.57 -20.00
C HIS A 114 36.13 11.05 -20.18
N HIS A 115 36.24 11.54 -21.41
CA HIS A 115 36.45 12.96 -21.66
C HIS A 115 35.18 13.80 -21.46
N ALA A 116 34.00 13.22 -21.73
CA ALA A 116 32.73 13.92 -21.63
C ALA A 116 32.22 14.07 -20.19
N ALA A 117 32.46 13.07 -19.34
CA ALA A 117 31.99 13.01 -17.95
C ALA A 117 33.13 13.22 -16.96
N ASP A 118 32.83 13.75 -15.77
CA ASP A 118 33.81 13.90 -14.70
C ASP A 118 33.97 12.61 -13.89
N GLU A 119 32.92 11.79 -13.83
CA GLU A 119 32.95 10.45 -13.25
C GLU A 119 32.17 9.46 -14.13
N VAL A 120 32.66 8.22 -14.20
CA VAL A 120 32.07 7.14 -15.01
C VAL A 120 32.01 5.89 -14.14
N HIS A 121 30.81 5.40 -13.88
CA HIS A 121 30.56 4.27 -12.96
C HIS A 121 29.82 3.15 -13.69
N TRP A 122 30.35 1.93 -13.62
CA TRP A 122 29.63 0.74 -14.07
C TRP A 122 28.86 0.13 -12.91
N VAL A 123 27.60 -0.21 -13.16
CA VAL A 123 26.68 -0.71 -12.13
C VAL A 123 26.14 -2.06 -12.55
N ASN A 124 26.46 -3.10 -11.77
CA ASN A 124 25.80 -4.40 -11.89
C ASN A 124 24.51 -4.38 -11.07
N ARG A 125 23.36 -4.62 -11.70
CA ARG A 125 22.02 -4.57 -11.08
C ARG A 125 21.41 -5.97 -10.93
N GLY A 126 22.23 -7.03 -10.99
CA GLY A 126 21.79 -8.42 -10.82
C GLY A 126 20.71 -8.79 -11.84
N ARG A 127 19.54 -9.25 -11.36
CA ARG A 127 18.40 -9.63 -12.22
C ARG A 127 17.86 -8.50 -13.08
N GLN A 128 18.17 -7.24 -12.72
CA GLN A 128 17.73 -6.09 -13.50
C GLN A 128 18.67 -5.79 -14.67
N GLY A 129 19.86 -6.37 -14.77
CA GLY A 129 20.83 -6.14 -15.87
C GLY A 129 22.07 -5.35 -15.43
N LYS A 130 22.62 -4.53 -16.34
CA LYS A 130 23.82 -3.71 -16.10
C LYS A 130 23.61 -2.25 -16.53
N GLY A 131 24.48 -1.36 -16.12
CA GLY A 131 24.43 0.03 -16.56
C GLY A 131 25.74 0.79 -16.48
N LEU A 132 25.79 1.92 -17.20
CA LEU A 132 26.86 2.90 -17.22
C LEU A 132 26.30 4.25 -16.78
N CYS A 133 26.79 4.76 -15.66
CA CYS A 133 26.40 6.05 -15.10
C CYS A 133 27.50 7.08 -15.37
N LEU A 134 27.15 8.14 -16.10
CA LEU A 134 27.99 9.30 -16.36
C LEU A 134 27.59 10.43 -15.42
N VAL A 135 28.54 11.01 -14.70
CA VAL A 135 28.31 12.15 -13.82
C VAL A 135 29.07 13.36 -14.37
N LYS A 136 28.35 14.46 -14.61
CA LYS A 136 28.92 15.75 -15.00
C LYS A 136 28.63 16.80 -13.95
N ARG A 137 29.66 17.42 -13.39
CA ARG A 137 29.55 18.50 -12.40
C ARG A 137 29.07 19.77 -13.09
N LEU A 138 28.10 20.44 -12.49
CA LEU A 138 27.52 21.66 -13.02
C LEU A 138 28.33 22.89 -12.53
N PRO A 139 28.66 23.83 -13.43
CA PRO A 139 29.50 24.98 -13.10
C PRO A 139 28.79 25.99 -12.17
N GLN A 140 27.46 25.99 -12.15
CA GLN A 140 26.64 26.71 -11.20
C GLN A 140 25.58 25.74 -10.68
N ALA A 141 25.02 26.03 -9.50
CA ALA A 141 23.89 25.25 -9.05
C ALA A 141 22.80 25.34 -10.12
N ALA A 142 22.27 24.19 -10.56
CA ALA A 142 21.18 24.18 -11.54
C ALA A 142 20.12 25.16 -11.06
N GLN A 143 19.68 26.09 -11.92
CA GLN A 143 18.59 26.98 -11.53
C GLN A 143 17.46 26.09 -11.06
N ALA A 144 17.14 26.19 -9.77
CA ALA A 144 15.93 25.57 -9.29
C ALA A 144 14.85 26.10 -10.22
N MET A 145 14.11 25.21 -10.88
CA MET A 145 12.74 25.59 -11.18
C MET A 145 12.20 26.18 -9.87
N PRO A 146 11.56 27.36 -9.89
CA PRO A 146 10.88 27.86 -8.71
C PRO A 146 10.16 26.65 -8.15
N GLN A 147 10.48 26.29 -6.91
CA GLN A 147 9.68 25.31 -6.22
C GLN A 147 8.30 25.97 -6.30
N GLU A 148 7.45 25.53 -7.22
CA GLU A 148 6.02 25.74 -7.09
C GLU A 148 5.77 24.98 -5.80
N ALA A 149 5.91 25.71 -4.69
CA ALA A 149 5.74 25.25 -3.34
C ALA A 149 4.39 24.58 -3.42
N ARG A 150 4.39 23.23 -3.49
CA ARG A 150 3.26 22.40 -3.92
C ARG A 150 2.00 23.17 -3.63
N ALA A 151 1.42 23.83 -4.65
CA ALA A 151 0.54 24.97 -4.38
C ALA A 151 -0.44 24.51 -3.32
N GLU A 152 -0.29 25.04 -2.09
CA GLU A 152 -1.16 24.64 -1.00
C GLU A 152 -2.54 24.98 -1.52
N ILE A 153 -3.39 23.96 -1.67
CA ILE A 153 -4.68 24.16 -2.28
C ILE A 153 -5.39 25.17 -1.39
N ALA A 154 -5.55 26.38 -1.93
CA ALA A 154 -6.10 27.49 -1.17
C ALA A 154 -7.45 27.06 -0.59
N GLN A 155 -7.68 27.39 0.68
CA GLN A 155 -9.00 27.14 1.25
C GLN A 155 -10.03 27.94 0.44
N ALA A 156 -11.08 27.26 0.00
CA ALA A 156 -12.20 27.91 -0.65
C ALA A 156 -12.89 28.89 0.32
N PRO A 157 -13.77 29.80 -0.14
CA PRO A 157 -14.63 30.55 0.76
C PRO A 157 -15.48 29.62 1.65
N ALA A 158 -15.93 30.09 2.82
CA ALA A 158 -16.88 29.33 3.63
C ALA A 158 -18.22 29.21 2.88
N HIS A 159 -18.83 28.02 2.93
CA HIS A 159 -20.11 27.74 2.27
C HIS A 159 -21.04 27.01 3.23
N THR A 160 -22.34 27.11 3.00
CA THR A 160 -23.30 26.13 3.51
C THR A 160 -23.18 24.85 2.69
N TYR A 161 -23.34 23.70 3.35
CA TYR A 161 -23.20 22.39 2.73
C TYR A 161 -24.51 21.61 2.79
N ALA A 162 -25.01 21.19 1.64
CA ALA A 162 -26.07 20.20 1.55
C ALA A 162 -25.46 18.79 1.70
N ILE A 163 -25.87 18.06 2.73
CA ILE A 163 -25.49 16.65 2.96
C ILE A 163 -26.61 15.77 2.43
N ARG A 164 -26.32 14.97 1.40
CA ARG A 164 -27.34 14.16 0.72
C ARG A 164 -26.74 13.01 -0.09
N PRO A 165 -27.58 12.06 -0.58
CA PRO A 165 -27.13 11.09 -1.57
C PRO A 165 -26.46 11.74 -2.78
N MET A 166 -25.42 11.08 -3.29
CA MET A 166 -24.71 11.49 -4.51
C MET A 166 -25.59 11.30 -5.74
N ARG A 167 -25.59 12.28 -6.65
CA ARG A 167 -26.19 12.12 -7.97
C ARG A 167 -25.17 11.53 -8.97
N PRO A 168 -25.61 10.76 -9.99
CA PRO A 168 -24.67 10.15 -10.95
C PRO A 168 -23.75 11.15 -11.68
N ASP A 169 -24.24 12.35 -11.98
CA ASP A 169 -23.47 13.43 -12.63
C ASP A 169 -22.35 14.01 -11.74
N GLU A 170 -22.38 13.74 -10.43
CA GLU A 170 -21.38 14.20 -9.46
C GLU A 170 -20.19 13.25 -9.30
N ALA A 171 -20.26 12.04 -9.88
CA ALA A 171 -19.24 11.02 -9.72
C ALA A 171 -17.84 11.50 -10.13
N LEU A 172 -17.74 12.33 -11.19
CA LEU A 172 -16.46 12.90 -11.63
C LEU A 172 -15.85 13.85 -10.59
N GLN A 173 -16.66 14.62 -9.86
CA GLN A 173 -16.14 15.48 -8.81
C GLN A 173 -15.59 14.64 -7.65
N VAL A 174 -16.30 13.57 -7.28
CA VAL A 174 -15.84 12.64 -6.23
C VAL A 174 -14.51 11.99 -6.61
N THR A 175 -14.37 11.42 -7.81
CA THR A 175 -13.12 10.76 -8.22
C THR A 175 -11.94 11.73 -8.30
N ARG A 176 -12.18 13.00 -8.68
CA ARG A 176 -11.16 14.05 -8.63
C ARG A 176 -10.70 14.36 -7.21
N ILE A 177 -11.61 14.42 -6.24
CA ILE A 177 -11.26 14.64 -4.83
C ILE A 177 -10.42 13.47 -4.30
N PHE A 178 -10.71 12.23 -4.70
CA PHE A 178 -9.88 11.07 -4.38
C PHE A 178 -8.45 11.22 -4.92
N TRP A 179 -8.29 11.63 -6.19
CA TRP A 179 -6.97 11.87 -6.75
C TRP A 179 -6.24 13.03 -6.07
N LEU A 180 -6.94 14.12 -5.73
CA LEU A 180 -6.35 15.24 -5.00
C LEU A 180 -5.85 14.82 -3.60
N ALA A 181 -6.60 13.95 -2.92
CA ALA A 181 -6.24 13.46 -1.59
C ALA A 181 -5.13 12.40 -1.60
N TYR A 182 -5.20 11.44 -2.53
CA TYR A 182 -4.42 10.19 -2.48
C TYR A 182 -3.51 9.94 -3.71
N GLY A 183 -3.54 10.79 -4.74
CA GLY A 183 -2.97 10.43 -6.04
C GLY A 183 -3.64 9.16 -6.56
N TYR A 184 -2.84 8.19 -7.04
CA TYR A 184 -3.30 6.84 -7.43
C TYR A 184 -3.10 5.77 -6.34
N SER A 185 -2.86 6.18 -5.09
CA SER A 185 -2.57 5.23 -3.99
C SER A 185 -3.80 4.68 -3.25
N TYR A 186 -5.01 5.11 -3.61
CA TYR A 186 -6.25 4.59 -3.01
C TYR A 186 -6.57 3.21 -3.59
N LYS A 187 -6.87 2.25 -2.71
CA LYS A 187 -6.98 0.83 -3.08
C LYS A 187 -8.12 0.47 -4.05
N ASN A 188 -9.20 1.25 -4.08
CA ASN A 188 -10.38 0.89 -4.88
C ASN A 188 -10.41 1.71 -6.18
N GLU A 189 -10.15 1.04 -7.29
CA GLU A 189 -10.10 1.61 -8.64
C GLU A 189 -11.40 2.29 -9.08
N ALA A 190 -12.55 1.87 -8.54
CA ALA A 190 -13.83 2.51 -8.83
C ALA A 190 -13.85 4.00 -8.43
N PHE A 191 -12.97 4.43 -7.52
CA PHE A 191 -12.83 5.83 -7.11
C PHE A 191 -11.87 6.64 -7.99
N TYR A 192 -11.35 6.03 -9.06
CA TYR A 192 -10.66 6.72 -10.15
C TYR A 192 -11.44 6.71 -11.46
N ARG A 193 -12.62 6.06 -11.47
CA ARG A 193 -13.46 5.84 -12.65
C ARG A 193 -14.91 6.24 -12.35
N PRO A 194 -15.42 7.38 -12.86
CA PRO A 194 -16.77 7.83 -12.57
C PRO A 194 -17.84 6.76 -12.83
N GLU A 195 -17.70 5.99 -13.91
CA GLU A 195 -18.60 4.89 -14.26
C GLU A 195 -18.57 3.73 -13.25
N GLY A 196 -17.40 3.44 -12.66
CA GLY A 196 -17.26 2.41 -11.62
C GLY A 196 -17.95 2.82 -10.31
N LEU A 197 -17.82 4.10 -9.94
CA LEU A 197 -18.54 4.65 -8.79
C LEU A 197 -20.06 4.64 -9.01
N VAL A 198 -20.52 5.04 -10.19
CA VAL A 198 -21.96 4.98 -10.54
C VAL A 198 -22.48 3.54 -10.51
N ASP A 199 -21.73 2.56 -10.99
CA ASP A 199 -22.10 1.14 -10.93
C ASP A 199 -22.22 0.63 -9.48
N LEU A 200 -21.27 0.96 -8.60
CA LEU A 200 -21.34 0.60 -7.19
C LEU A 200 -22.59 1.16 -6.51
N VAL A 201 -22.96 2.40 -6.84
CA VAL A 201 -24.18 3.04 -6.30
C VAL A 201 -25.43 2.43 -6.90
N GLY A 202 -25.48 2.25 -8.24
CA GLY A 202 -26.64 1.71 -8.94
C GLY A 202 -26.96 0.26 -8.57
N THR A 203 -25.94 -0.54 -8.23
CA THR A 203 -26.08 -1.92 -7.75
C THR A 203 -26.39 -2.03 -6.26
N GLY A 204 -26.45 -0.90 -5.52
CA GLY A 204 -26.69 -0.88 -4.08
C GLY A 204 -25.51 -1.38 -3.22
N ARG A 205 -24.36 -1.68 -3.85
CA ARG A 205 -23.12 -2.08 -3.16
C ARG A 205 -22.47 -0.92 -2.40
N LEU A 206 -22.81 0.30 -2.76
CA LEU A 206 -22.41 1.53 -2.08
C LEU A 206 -23.61 2.47 -1.93
N ILE A 207 -23.92 2.86 -0.70
CA ILE A 207 -24.78 4.01 -0.45
C ILE A 207 -23.88 5.23 -0.30
N SER A 208 -23.85 6.08 -1.33
CA SER A 208 -22.93 7.21 -1.43
C SER A 208 -23.59 8.52 -1.00
N TYR A 209 -22.93 9.25 -0.10
CA TYR A 209 -23.33 10.59 0.32
C TYR A 209 -22.23 11.60 0.01
N VAL A 210 -22.64 12.82 -0.30
CA VAL A 210 -21.77 13.95 -0.61
C VAL A 210 -22.13 15.17 0.21
N ALA A 211 -21.13 16.00 0.49
CA ALA A 211 -21.33 17.37 0.95
C ALA A 211 -21.14 18.31 -0.23
N VAL A 212 -22.18 19.08 -0.57
CA VAL A 212 -22.18 19.93 -1.78
C VAL A 212 -22.43 21.38 -1.41
N THR A 213 -21.63 22.27 -1.97
CA THR A 213 -21.78 23.72 -1.79
C THR A 213 -23.03 24.25 -2.50
N GLU A 214 -23.42 25.48 -2.20
CA GLU A 214 -24.50 26.19 -2.89
C GLU A 214 -24.25 26.36 -4.40
N THR A 215 -22.98 26.34 -4.84
CA THR A 215 -22.59 26.44 -6.25
C THR A 215 -22.59 25.10 -6.98
N GLY A 216 -22.92 23.99 -6.31
CA GLY A 216 -22.94 22.65 -6.88
C GLY A 216 -21.59 21.92 -6.87
N GLU A 217 -20.59 22.46 -6.17
CA GLU A 217 -19.28 21.82 -5.98
C GLU A 217 -19.37 20.74 -4.88
N VAL A 218 -18.91 19.54 -5.19
CA VAL A 218 -18.75 18.48 -4.20
C VAL A 218 -17.49 18.76 -3.37
N ALA A 219 -17.66 18.96 -2.08
CA ALA A 219 -16.58 19.25 -1.14
C ALA A 219 -16.09 18.02 -0.37
N ALA A 220 -16.93 17.01 -0.20
CA ALA A 220 -16.58 15.76 0.48
C ALA A 220 -17.50 14.61 0.06
N HIS A 221 -17.04 13.38 0.28
CA HIS A 221 -17.78 12.14 0.04
C HIS A 221 -17.54 11.16 1.19
N SER A 222 -18.54 10.33 1.52
CA SER A 222 -18.41 9.10 2.30
C SER A 222 -19.55 8.16 1.94
N GLY A 223 -19.44 6.87 2.27
CA GLY A 223 -20.56 5.95 2.01
C GLY A 223 -20.55 4.69 2.86
N LEU A 224 -21.65 3.96 2.78
CA LEU A 224 -21.81 2.63 3.37
C LEU A 224 -21.56 1.57 2.28
N LEU A 225 -20.48 0.83 2.41
CA LEU A 225 -20.17 -0.33 1.57
C LEU A 225 -20.93 -1.56 2.08
N ARG A 226 -21.63 -2.21 1.15
CA ARG A 226 -22.47 -3.39 1.38
C ARG A 226 -22.35 -4.35 0.19
N PRO A 227 -21.27 -5.16 0.12
CA PRO A 227 -21.06 -6.06 -1.01
C PRO A 227 -22.25 -7.01 -1.26
N GLU A 228 -22.92 -7.39 -0.19
CA GLU A 228 -24.15 -8.18 -0.18
C GLU A 228 -25.17 -7.49 0.76
N PRO A 229 -26.48 -7.77 0.62
CA PRO A 229 -27.53 -7.25 1.50
C PRO A 229 -27.51 -7.97 2.86
N VAL A 230 -26.40 -7.81 3.60
CA VAL A 230 -26.22 -8.29 4.97
C VAL A 230 -26.73 -7.24 5.98
N PRO A 231 -27.02 -7.63 7.24
CA PRO A 231 -27.51 -6.70 8.26
C PRO A 231 -26.44 -5.70 8.76
N MET A 232 -25.29 -5.60 8.08
CA MET A 232 -24.19 -4.71 8.44
C MET A 232 -23.75 -3.89 7.24
N ALA A 233 -22.98 -2.85 7.49
CA ALA A 233 -22.25 -2.11 6.47
C ALA A 233 -20.89 -1.65 6.98
N GLU A 234 -19.95 -1.42 6.07
CA GLU A 234 -18.73 -0.68 6.39
C GLU A 234 -18.94 0.79 6.03
N MET A 235 -18.84 1.70 7.01
CA MET A 235 -18.76 3.13 6.70
C MET A 235 -17.33 3.45 6.31
N ALA A 236 -17.16 3.79 5.04
CA ALA A 236 -15.86 3.92 4.41
C ALA A 236 -15.86 5.06 3.39
N VAL A 237 -14.81 5.03 2.58
CA VAL A 237 -14.63 5.84 1.39
C VAL A 237 -14.81 7.34 1.65
N LEU A 238 -14.36 7.74 2.83
CA LEU A 238 -14.37 9.10 3.29
C LEU A 238 -13.24 9.89 2.62
N VAL A 239 -13.58 11.01 2.00
CA VAL A 239 -12.61 11.98 1.51
C VAL A 239 -13.17 13.38 1.66
N VAL A 240 -12.31 14.33 2.02
CA VAL A 240 -12.63 15.76 2.06
C VAL A 240 -11.65 16.48 1.15
N SER A 241 -12.19 17.30 0.23
CA SER A 241 -11.39 18.16 -0.64
C SER A 241 -10.42 18.99 0.21
N PRO A 242 -9.14 19.07 -0.16
CA PRO A 242 -8.16 19.89 0.57
C PRO A 242 -8.62 21.34 0.79
N ALA A 243 -9.32 21.94 -0.19
CA ALA A 243 -9.87 23.29 -0.10
C ALA A 243 -10.97 23.48 0.97
N HIS A 244 -11.61 22.38 1.42
CA HIS A 244 -12.74 22.40 2.33
C HIS A 244 -12.48 21.68 3.67
N ARG A 245 -11.23 21.37 3.98
CA ARG A 245 -10.84 20.76 5.27
C ARG A 245 -11.13 21.70 6.45
N GLY A 246 -11.27 21.12 7.64
CA GLY A 246 -11.52 21.87 8.87
C GLY A 246 -12.96 22.39 9.05
N ARG A 247 -13.90 21.98 8.18
CA ARG A 247 -15.29 22.46 8.18
C ARG A 247 -16.30 21.46 8.78
N GLY A 248 -15.82 20.44 9.48
CA GLY A 248 -16.68 19.42 10.09
C GLY A 248 -17.41 18.50 9.10
N LEU A 249 -17.11 18.54 7.78
CA LEU A 249 -17.83 17.78 6.74
C LEU A 249 -17.85 16.28 6.98
N MET A 250 -16.75 15.74 7.49
CA MET A 250 -16.66 14.33 7.86
C MET A 250 -17.71 13.97 8.91
N GLY A 251 -17.96 14.85 9.88
CA GLY A 251 -18.92 14.58 10.96
C GLY A 251 -20.36 14.68 10.47
N ALA A 252 -20.63 15.66 9.62
CA ALA A 252 -21.93 15.81 8.97
C ALA A 252 -22.26 14.59 8.09
N LEU A 253 -21.30 14.09 7.31
CA LEU A 253 -21.45 12.88 6.51
C LEU A 253 -21.65 11.62 7.38
N THR A 254 -20.87 11.44 8.44
CA THR A 254 -21.02 10.31 9.36
C THR A 254 -22.40 10.29 10.02
N THR A 255 -22.91 11.46 10.42
CA THR A 255 -24.25 11.58 11.02
C THR A 255 -25.31 11.14 10.01
N ALA A 256 -25.32 11.71 8.80
CA ALA A 256 -26.28 11.37 7.76
C ALA A 256 -26.23 9.88 7.33
N LEU A 257 -25.03 9.30 7.25
CA LEU A 257 -24.88 7.88 6.92
C LEU A 257 -25.32 6.96 8.09
N THR A 258 -25.16 7.40 9.33
CA THR A 258 -25.66 6.66 10.50
C THR A 258 -27.18 6.68 10.56
N GLU A 259 -27.81 7.83 10.29
CA GLU A 259 -29.26 7.94 10.11
C GLU A 259 -29.73 7.01 8.98
N LYS A 260 -29.04 7.03 7.84
CA LYS A 260 -29.36 6.13 6.73
C LYS A 260 -29.23 4.65 7.08
N ALA A 261 -28.20 4.29 7.85
CA ALA A 261 -28.03 2.92 8.33
C ALA A 261 -29.17 2.48 9.27
N ASN A 262 -29.65 3.38 10.13
CA ASN A 262 -30.82 3.15 10.97
C ASN A 262 -32.11 2.99 10.15
N GLU A 263 -32.34 3.83 9.13
CA GLU A 263 -33.49 3.71 8.22
C GLU A 263 -33.51 2.35 7.50
N LEU A 264 -32.33 1.84 7.13
CA LEU A 264 -32.18 0.52 6.49
C LEU A 264 -32.32 -0.64 7.48
N GLY A 265 -32.51 -0.36 8.76
CA GLY A 265 -32.64 -1.37 9.81
C GLY A 265 -31.37 -2.17 10.04
N LEU A 266 -30.19 -1.62 9.71
CA LEU A 266 -28.91 -2.28 9.92
C LEU A 266 -28.68 -2.55 11.41
N PHE A 267 -27.97 -3.64 11.69
CA PHE A 267 -27.60 -4.06 13.03
C PHE A 267 -26.39 -3.29 13.56
N GLY A 268 -25.42 -3.00 12.69
CA GLY A 268 -24.24 -2.23 13.05
C GLY A 268 -23.39 -1.78 11.86
N ILE A 269 -22.41 -0.93 12.16
CA ILE A 269 -21.50 -0.31 11.20
C ILE A 269 -20.07 -0.62 11.62
N ALA A 270 -19.29 -1.15 10.68
CA ALA A 270 -17.84 -1.26 10.80
C ALA A 270 -17.16 0.03 10.29
N LEU A 271 -16.14 0.50 11.00
CA LEU A 271 -15.30 1.62 10.59
C LEU A 271 -13.83 1.23 10.73
N ASN A 272 -13.03 1.50 9.70
CA ASN A 272 -11.62 1.11 9.64
C ASN A 272 -10.71 2.35 9.47
N PRO A 273 -10.64 3.27 10.46
CA PRO A 273 -9.70 4.38 10.39
C PRO A 273 -8.25 3.88 10.27
N VAL A 274 -7.50 4.52 9.37
CA VAL A 274 -6.06 4.29 9.16
C VAL A 274 -5.24 4.55 10.41
N THR A 275 -4.05 3.97 10.47
CA THR A 275 -3.10 4.16 11.57
C THR A 275 -1.86 4.97 11.17
N SER A 276 -1.75 5.43 9.93
CA SER A 276 -0.76 6.44 9.55
C SER A 276 -0.95 7.78 10.30
N HIS A 277 -2.17 8.05 10.79
CA HIS A 277 -2.48 9.20 11.65
C HIS A 277 -3.67 8.91 12.59
N ALA A 278 -3.78 9.64 13.70
CA ALA A 278 -4.87 9.48 14.68
C ALA A 278 -6.13 10.32 14.39
N ALA A 279 -6.12 11.19 13.37
CA ALA A 279 -7.19 12.17 13.14
C ALA A 279 -8.57 11.54 12.89
N SER A 280 -8.66 10.56 11.98
CA SER A 280 -9.91 9.85 11.70
C SER A 280 -10.35 8.98 12.88
N GLN A 281 -9.40 8.42 13.64
CA GLN A 281 -9.69 7.60 14.81
C GLN A 281 -10.40 8.42 15.89
N HIS A 282 -9.88 9.60 16.24
CA HIS A 282 -10.50 10.51 17.22
C HIS A 282 -12.00 10.72 16.95
N GLN A 283 -12.33 10.99 15.70
CA GLN A 283 -13.69 11.29 15.30
C GLN A 283 -14.58 10.03 15.31
N VAL A 284 -14.09 8.90 14.81
CA VAL A 284 -14.82 7.61 14.87
C VAL A 284 -15.18 7.25 16.31
N LEU A 285 -14.24 7.44 17.25
CA LEU A 285 -14.49 7.24 18.68
C LEU A 285 -15.50 8.23 19.26
N GLY A 286 -15.43 9.50 18.84
CA GLY A 286 -16.39 10.54 19.23
C GLY A 286 -17.83 10.23 18.80
N PHE A 287 -18.02 9.45 17.72
CA PHE A 287 -19.33 8.94 17.29
C PHE A 287 -19.82 7.72 18.09
N GLY A 288 -19.05 7.26 19.07
CA GLY A 288 -19.43 6.13 19.93
C GLY A 288 -19.01 4.77 19.38
N ALA A 289 -18.36 4.70 18.21
CA ALA A 289 -17.79 3.45 17.74
C ALA A 289 -16.63 3.02 18.65
N LYS A 290 -16.53 1.72 18.91
CA LYS A 290 -15.58 1.15 19.86
C LYS A 290 -14.50 0.32 19.15
N PRO A 291 -13.21 0.50 19.47
CA PRO A 291 -12.15 -0.37 18.97
C PRO A 291 -12.36 -1.81 19.40
N CYS A 292 -12.20 -2.74 18.45
CA CYS A 292 -12.34 -4.17 18.71
C CYS A 292 -11.36 -5.05 17.93
N GLY A 293 -10.60 -4.48 16.98
CA GLY A 293 -9.49 -5.19 16.34
C GLY A 293 -8.45 -4.28 15.70
N MET A 294 -7.36 -4.90 15.27
CA MET A 294 -6.26 -4.31 14.50
C MET A 294 -6.10 -5.11 13.22
N ASP A 295 -6.22 -4.48 12.06
CA ASP A 295 -5.90 -5.11 10.79
C ASP A 295 -4.51 -4.61 10.34
N LEU A 296 -3.47 -5.34 10.75
CA LEU A 296 -2.08 -4.94 10.54
C LEU A 296 -1.60 -5.22 9.10
N ALA A 297 -0.87 -4.27 8.51
CA ALA A 297 -0.38 -4.37 7.13
C ALA A 297 -1.49 -4.72 6.12
N ALA A 298 -2.69 -4.18 6.32
CA ALA A 298 -3.91 -4.55 5.62
C ALA A 298 -3.95 -4.17 4.14
N CYS A 299 -3.23 -3.12 3.71
CA CYS A 299 -3.09 -2.80 2.30
C CYS A 299 -1.71 -2.22 1.96
N PRO A 300 -1.34 -2.17 0.67
CA PRO A 300 -0.10 -1.53 0.24
C PRO A 300 0.03 -0.08 0.77
N PRO A 301 1.26 0.44 0.82
CA PRO A 301 1.53 1.76 1.38
C PRO A 301 0.66 2.85 0.75
N ARG A 302 0.05 3.68 1.60
CA ARG A 302 -0.79 4.81 1.16
C ARG A 302 0.03 6.09 1.11
N GLN A 303 -0.15 6.86 0.05
CA GLN A 303 0.43 8.20 -0.07
C GLN A 303 -0.66 9.24 0.11
N PHE A 304 -0.56 10.02 1.20
CA PHE A 304 -1.47 11.14 1.45
C PHE A 304 -0.89 12.42 0.87
N LYS A 305 -0.95 12.52 -0.47
CA LYS A 305 -0.39 13.62 -1.27
C LYS A 305 -0.72 15.00 -0.71
N ALA A 306 -1.98 15.19 -0.29
CA ALA A 306 -2.45 16.48 0.22
C ALA A 306 -2.22 16.71 1.73
N MET A 307 -1.59 15.79 2.46
CA MET A 307 -1.24 15.98 3.88
C MET A 307 0.28 16.12 4.11
N GLY A 308 1.09 16.13 3.05
CA GLY A 308 2.54 16.30 3.17
C GLY A 308 3.25 15.13 3.88
N LEU A 309 2.59 13.97 4.02
CA LEU A 309 3.11 12.78 4.68
C LEU A 309 4.02 11.92 3.78
N ASP A 310 4.43 12.44 2.63
CA ASP A 310 5.20 11.72 1.60
C ASP A 310 6.64 11.37 2.01
N LYS A 311 7.04 11.69 3.25
CA LYS A 311 8.38 11.45 3.81
C LYS A 311 8.49 10.20 4.69
N ALA A 312 7.39 9.54 5.05
CA ALA A 312 7.46 8.28 5.79
C ALA A 312 7.95 7.15 4.88
N ALA A 313 8.74 6.22 5.42
CA ALA A 313 9.05 4.98 4.72
C ALA A 313 7.71 4.30 4.36
N PRO A 314 7.43 3.99 3.08
CA PRO A 314 6.14 3.45 2.70
C PRO A 314 6.05 2.00 3.20
N GLN A 315 5.61 1.80 4.44
CA GLN A 315 5.14 0.51 4.92
C GLN A 315 3.65 0.33 4.63
N ARG A 316 3.20 -0.93 4.66
CA ARG A 316 1.79 -1.26 4.47
C ARG A 316 0.92 -0.57 5.52
N GLU A 317 -0.21 -0.03 5.09
CA GLU A 317 -1.14 0.68 5.98
C GLU A 317 -1.89 -0.32 6.86
N SER A 318 -2.11 0.05 8.12
CA SER A 318 -2.91 -0.73 9.07
C SER A 318 -4.19 0.02 9.43
N TYR A 319 -5.20 -0.71 9.91
CA TYR A 319 -6.45 -0.12 10.38
C TYR A 319 -6.71 -0.46 11.84
N LEU A 320 -7.23 0.51 12.57
CA LEU A 320 -7.92 0.26 13.83
C LEU A 320 -9.37 -0.12 13.47
N HIS A 321 -9.75 -1.38 13.69
CA HIS A 321 -11.12 -1.82 13.47
C HIS A 321 -12.01 -1.35 14.61
N CYS A 322 -12.99 -0.51 14.28
CA CYS A 322 -14.00 -0.02 15.19
C CYS A 322 -15.38 -0.51 14.77
N PHE A 323 -16.26 -0.73 15.75
CA PHE A 323 -17.63 -1.15 15.50
C PHE A 323 -18.62 -0.26 16.24
N LEU A 324 -19.75 0.03 15.60
CA LEU A 324 -20.88 0.76 16.15
C LEU A 324 -22.14 -0.09 16.03
N TYR A 325 -22.72 -0.47 17.17
CA TYR A 325 -24.05 -1.07 17.21
C TYR A 325 -25.13 -0.01 16.98
N LEU A 326 -26.10 -0.31 16.13
CA LEU A 326 -27.29 0.52 15.91
C LEU A 326 -28.52 -0.01 16.65
N LYS A 327 -28.44 -1.26 17.11
CA LYS A 327 -29.44 -1.94 17.93
C LYS A 327 -28.76 -2.44 19.20
N PRO A 328 -29.50 -2.62 20.32
CA PRO A 328 -28.93 -3.20 21.54
C PRO A 328 -28.19 -4.51 21.23
N PRO A 329 -26.93 -4.67 21.65
CA PRO A 329 -26.15 -5.85 21.34
C PRO A 329 -26.75 -7.07 22.08
N PRO A 330 -27.00 -8.21 21.39
CA PRO A 330 -27.51 -9.41 22.02
C PRO A 330 -26.44 -10.04 22.92
N ALA A 331 -26.81 -10.85 23.91
CA ALA A 331 -25.84 -11.62 24.67
C ALA A 331 -24.97 -12.50 23.73
N ALA A 332 -23.70 -12.66 24.07
CA ALA A 332 -22.77 -13.50 23.32
C ALA A 332 -22.42 -14.77 24.11
N VAL A 333 -22.42 -15.90 23.43
CA VAL A 333 -21.72 -17.11 23.90
C VAL A 333 -20.45 -17.22 23.07
N ALA A 334 -19.30 -17.31 23.72
CA ALA A 334 -18.01 -17.35 23.04
C ALA A 334 -17.08 -18.41 23.62
N HIS A 335 -16.43 -19.13 22.71
CA HIS A 335 -15.34 -20.07 22.96
C HIS A 335 -14.03 -19.35 22.63
N VAL A 336 -13.51 -18.61 23.62
CA VAL A 336 -12.30 -17.81 23.46
C VAL A 336 -11.09 -18.61 23.96
N PRO A 337 -9.95 -18.61 23.23
CA PRO A 337 -8.71 -19.23 23.72
C PRO A 337 -8.30 -18.67 25.08
N ALA A 338 -7.83 -19.53 26.00
CA ALA A 338 -7.55 -19.15 27.39
C ALA A 338 -6.65 -17.90 27.51
N ARG A 339 -5.64 -17.79 26.62
CA ARG A 339 -4.71 -16.66 26.54
C ARG A 339 -5.38 -15.31 26.25
N HIS A 340 -6.49 -15.33 25.51
CA HIS A 340 -7.16 -14.14 25.00
C HIS A 340 -8.40 -13.76 25.84
N LEU A 341 -8.72 -14.51 26.89
CA LEU A 341 -9.91 -14.29 27.71
C LEU A 341 -9.98 -12.88 28.30
N GLU A 342 -8.87 -12.38 28.85
CA GLU A 342 -8.83 -11.04 29.44
C GLU A 342 -9.09 -9.96 28.38
N MET A 343 -8.33 -9.96 27.27
CA MET A 343 -8.50 -8.97 26.21
C MET A 343 -9.89 -9.07 25.56
N ALA A 344 -10.39 -10.27 25.29
CA ALA A 344 -11.73 -10.48 24.78
C ALA A 344 -12.78 -9.89 25.74
N GLY A 345 -12.69 -10.18 27.04
CA GLY A 345 -13.58 -9.62 28.05
C GLY A 345 -13.59 -8.09 28.04
N ARG A 346 -12.42 -7.45 27.89
CA ARG A 346 -12.30 -5.99 27.78
C ARG A 346 -12.91 -5.44 26.49
N ILE A 347 -12.78 -6.16 25.36
CA ILE A 347 -13.44 -5.81 24.09
C ILE A 347 -14.97 -5.89 24.26
N TYR A 348 -15.53 -6.97 24.82
CA TYR A 348 -16.98 -7.09 25.02
C TYR A 348 -17.53 -6.03 25.99
N ALA A 349 -16.77 -5.71 27.04
CA ALA A 349 -17.14 -4.67 28.00
C ALA A 349 -17.25 -3.28 27.37
N GLN A 350 -16.51 -2.98 26.29
CA GLN A 350 -16.64 -1.71 25.56
C GLN A 350 -18.05 -1.48 24.99
N PHE A 351 -18.76 -2.56 24.70
CA PHE A 351 -20.07 -2.58 24.07
C PHE A 351 -21.21 -2.77 25.09
N ASP A 352 -20.91 -2.81 26.39
CA ASP A 352 -21.87 -3.18 27.44
C ASP A 352 -22.61 -4.49 27.13
N ARG A 353 -21.91 -5.41 26.45
CA ARG A 353 -22.49 -6.65 25.94
C ARG A 353 -22.21 -7.80 26.91
N ALA A 354 -23.27 -8.50 27.32
CA ALA A 354 -23.14 -9.68 28.17
C ALA A 354 -22.38 -10.80 27.43
N LEU A 355 -21.34 -11.34 28.07
CA LEU A 355 -20.50 -12.42 27.55
C LEU A 355 -20.61 -13.66 28.45
N THR A 356 -21.01 -14.77 27.87
CA THR A 356 -20.94 -16.11 28.49
C THR A 356 -19.79 -16.88 27.85
N LEU A 357 -18.78 -17.20 28.66
CA LEU A 357 -17.66 -18.03 28.24
C LEU A 357 -18.06 -19.49 28.29
N ALA A 358 -17.79 -20.21 27.20
CA ALA A 358 -18.02 -21.64 27.09
C ALA A 358 -16.71 -22.40 26.88
N ALA A 359 -16.67 -23.63 27.36
CA ALA A 359 -15.48 -24.48 27.30
C ALA A 359 -15.25 -25.02 25.88
N PRO A 360 -13.99 -25.21 25.44
CA PRO A 360 -13.70 -25.81 24.15
C PRO A 360 -14.26 -27.23 24.08
N ASP A 361 -14.69 -27.64 22.89
CA ASP A 361 -15.13 -29.00 22.59
C ASP A 361 -14.81 -29.36 21.13
N GLU A 362 -14.73 -30.65 20.84
CA GLU A 362 -14.63 -31.14 19.47
C GLU A 362 -16.03 -31.26 18.86
N ASP A 363 -16.26 -30.62 17.71
CA ASP A 363 -17.46 -30.86 16.91
C ASP A 363 -17.28 -32.13 16.07
N ALA A 364 -18.28 -33.01 16.10
CA ALA A 364 -18.32 -34.23 15.30
C ALA A 364 -18.62 -33.95 13.82
N ALA A 365 -19.21 -32.80 13.48
CA ALA A 365 -19.51 -32.42 12.12
C ALA A 365 -18.23 -32.07 11.33
N PRO A 366 -18.20 -32.34 10.00
CA PRO A 366 -17.07 -31.96 9.16
C PRO A 366 -16.91 -30.44 9.10
N GLY A 367 -15.67 -29.98 9.24
CA GLY A 367 -15.29 -28.58 9.09
C GLY A 367 -15.57 -28.02 7.70
N ASP A 368 -15.69 -26.69 7.61
CA ASP A 368 -15.88 -25.96 6.36
C ASP A 368 -15.16 -24.61 6.45
N TYR A 369 -14.49 -24.22 5.37
CA TYR A 369 -13.75 -22.97 5.28
C TYR A 369 -13.72 -22.40 3.86
N LYS A 370 -13.54 -21.10 3.77
CA LYS A 370 -13.39 -20.36 2.50
C LYS A 370 -12.04 -19.68 2.45
N VAL A 371 -11.43 -19.67 1.27
CA VAL A 371 -10.17 -18.98 1.01
C VAL A 371 -10.38 -17.95 -0.08
N SER A 372 -9.85 -16.75 0.12
CA SER A 372 -9.79 -15.72 -0.91
C SER A 372 -8.48 -14.97 -0.87
N PHE A 373 -8.05 -14.48 -2.04
CA PHE A 373 -6.86 -13.68 -2.21
C PHE A 373 -7.22 -12.40 -2.96
N ASP A 374 -6.92 -11.25 -2.36
CA ASP A 374 -7.05 -9.95 -3.01
C ASP A 374 -5.69 -9.55 -3.60
N ARG A 375 -5.58 -9.63 -4.93
CA ARG A 375 -4.35 -9.30 -5.66
C ARG A 375 -3.99 -7.81 -5.58
N GLY A 376 -4.98 -6.92 -5.47
CA GLY A 376 -4.74 -5.48 -5.33
C GLY A 376 -4.19 -5.14 -3.94
N LEU A 377 -4.62 -5.87 -2.92
CA LEU A 377 -4.13 -5.69 -1.55
C LEU A 377 -2.92 -6.56 -1.23
N LEU A 378 -2.62 -7.58 -2.03
CA LEU A 378 -1.68 -8.66 -1.70
C LEU A 378 -2.01 -9.26 -0.32
N LYS A 379 -3.30 -9.53 -0.08
CA LYS A 379 -3.80 -10.03 1.21
C LYS A 379 -4.61 -11.30 1.02
N GLY A 380 -4.27 -12.32 1.79
CA GLY A 380 -5.03 -13.56 1.90
C GLY A 380 -6.02 -13.52 3.05
N SER A 381 -7.16 -14.19 2.90
CA SER A 381 -8.11 -14.42 3.98
C SER A 381 -8.63 -15.85 3.95
N ILE A 382 -8.56 -16.50 5.11
CA ILE A 382 -9.15 -17.80 5.37
C ILE A 382 -10.27 -17.58 6.38
N ARG A 383 -11.49 -17.94 6.01
CA ARG A 383 -12.66 -17.80 6.87
C ARG A 383 -13.21 -19.17 7.21
N ILE A 384 -13.24 -19.50 8.49
CA ILE A 384 -13.86 -20.74 8.98
C ILE A 384 -15.37 -20.53 9.03
N VAL A 385 -16.12 -21.40 8.35
CA VAL A 385 -17.58 -21.45 8.37
C VAL A 385 -18.04 -22.44 9.43
N ARG A 386 -17.40 -23.62 9.48
CA ARG A 386 -17.56 -24.59 10.56
C ARG A 386 -16.20 -25.01 11.10
N ALA A 387 -15.99 -24.80 12.40
CA ALA A 387 -14.75 -25.09 13.10
C ALA A 387 -14.66 -26.58 13.43
N GLN A 388 -13.59 -27.22 12.96
CA GLN A 388 -13.19 -28.55 13.37
C GLN A 388 -11.66 -28.61 13.45
N ALA A 389 -11.10 -29.08 14.57
CA ALA A 389 -9.65 -29.11 14.77
C ALA A 389 -8.92 -29.95 13.69
N ARG A 390 -9.54 -31.03 13.21
CA ARG A 390 -8.98 -31.93 12.18
C ARG A 390 -8.75 -31.26 10.82
N GLN A 391 -9.42 -30.14 10.54
CA GLN A 391 -9.25 -29.41 9.27
C GLN A 391 -7.97 -28.54 9.26
N TRP A 392 -7.25 -28.44 10.39
CA TRP A 392 -6.07 -27.60 10.53
C TRP A 392 -4.96 -27.85 9.48
N PRO A 393 -4.59 -29.09 9.12
CA PRO A 393 -3.55 -29.32 8.12
C PRO A 393 -3.88 -28.69 6.74
N GLU A 394 -5.16 -28.69 6.36
CA GLU A 394 -5.64 -28.09 5.12
C GLU A 394 -5.66 -26.56 5.20
N ILE A 395 -6.09 -25.99 6.34
CA ILE A 395 -6.01 -24.55 6.61
C ILE A 395 -4.56 -24.06 6.54
N LEU A 396 -3.65 -24.79 7.20
CA LEU A 396 -2.23 -24.44 7.22
C LEU A 396 -1.64 -24.49 5.81
N ARG A 397 -1.98 -25.52 5.02
CA ARG A 397 -1.58 -25.59 3.61
C ARG A 397 -2.09 -24.38 2.82
N ALA A 398 -3.37 -24.04 2.96
CA ALA A 398 -3.94 -22.87 2.29
C ALA A 398 -3.25 -21.56 2.70
N ALA A 399 -2.90 -21.41 3.97
CA ALA A 399 -2.15 -20.25 4.46
C ALA A 399 -0.75 -20.18 3.84
N VAL A 400 -0.05 -21.31 3.77
CA VAL A 400 1.27 -21.40 3.11
C VAL A 400 1.15 -21.08 1.63
N ASP A 401 0.18 -21.64 0.92
CA ASP A 401 -0.02 -21.39 -0.52
C ASP A 401 -0.35 -19.91 -0.79
N LEU A 402 -1.13 -19.27 0.08
CA LEU A 402 -1.40 -17.82 -0.02
C LEU A 402 -0.10 -17.01 0.10
N LEU A 403 0.78 -17.36 1.03
CA LEU A 403 2.03 -16.64 1.27
C LEU A 403 3.06 -16.93 0.15
N ASP A 404 3.36 -18.20 -0.09
CA ASP A 404 4.51 -18.63 -0.89
C ASP A 404 4.21 -18.70 -2.39
N ILE A 405 2.95 -18.98 -2.77
CA ILE A 405 2.55 -19.15 -4.18
C ILE A 405 1.81 -17.91 -4.68
N ALA A 406 0.78 -17.46 -3.96
CA ALA A 406 -0.02 -16.30 -4.39
C ALA A 406 0.67 -14.96 -4.11
N GLY A 407 1.68 -14.93 -3.24
CA GLY A 407 2.43 -13.72 -2.89
C GLY A 407 1.67 -12.80 -1.94
N ALA A 408 0.83 -13.34 -1.06
CA ALA A 408 0.20 -12.56 -0.01
C ALA A 408 1.26 -12.05 0.99
N GLU A 409 1.22 -10.76 1.28
CA GLU A 409 2.11 -10.13 2.27
C GLU A 409 1.53 -10.18 3.69
N ALA A 410 0.22 -10.44 3.79
CA ALA A 410 -0.48 -10.68 5.05
C ALA A 410 -1.62 -11.70 4.82
N VAL A 411 -1.83 -12.59 5.79
CA VAL A 411 -2.95 -13.54 5.81
C VAL A 411 -3.76 -13.35 7.09
N SER A 412 -5.08 -13.29 6.94
CA SER A 412 -6.03 -13.30 8.07
C SER A 412 -6.73 -14.66 8.16
N LEU A 413 -6.94 -15.14 9.38
CA LEU A 413 -7.71 -16.33 9.71
C LEU A 413 -8.86 -15.93 10.63
N ASP A 414 -10.10 -16.02 10.13
CA ASP A 414 -11.32 -15.69 10.87
C ASP A 414 -11.94 -16.97 11.46
N LEU A 415 -12.09 -17.03 12.79
CA LEU A 415 -12.61 -18.16 13.56
C LEU A 415 -13.94 -17.79 14.27
N PRO A 416 -15.04 -18.53 14.07
CA PRO A 416 -16.35 -18.20 14.66
C PRO A 416 -16.38 -18.49 16.15
N LEU A 417 -16.52 -17.45 16.99
CA LEU A 417 -16.44 -17.57 18.44
C LEU A 417 -17.61 -18.36 19.05
N ALA A 418 -18.75 -18.43 18.36
CA ALA A 418 -19.88 -19.23 18.82
C ALA A 418 -19.60 -20.75 18.79
N GLN A 419 -18.54 -21.21 18.11
CA GLN A 419 -18.30 -22.62 17.84
C GLN A 419 -17.24 -23.23 18.79
N PRO A 420 -17.49 -24.40 19.40
CA PRO A 420 -16.63 -24.97 20.45
C PRO A 420 -15.20 -25.31 20.02
N ALA A 421 -14.97 -25.61 18.74
CA ALA A 421 -13.65 -25.98 18.23
C ALA A 421 -12.74 -24.76 17.93
N THR A 422 -13.25 -23.53 18.09
CA THR A 422 -12.47 -22.30 17.81
C THR A 422 -11.20 -22.17 18.66
N PRO A 423 -11.22 -22.41 19.98
CA PRO A 423 -10.00 -22.39 20.79
C PRO A 423 -8.94 -23.39 20.30
N LEU A 424 -9.36 -24.60 19.89
CA LEU A 424 -8.46 -25.65 19.43
C LEU A 424 -7.73 -25.23 18.13
N ILE A 425 -8.46 -24.63 17.18
CA ILE A 425 -7.86 -24.13 15.93
C ILE A 425 -6.96 -22.91 16.22
N SER A 426 -7.34 -22.03 17.15
CA SER A 426 -6.52 -20.86 17.51
C SER A 426 -5.16 -21.26 18.04
N GLU A 427 -5.11 -22.25 18.95
CA GLU A 427 -3.85 -22.73 19.52
C GLU A 427 -2.91 -23.31 18.43
N LEU A 428 -3.46 -24.09 17.51
CA LEU A 428 -2.74 -24.62 16.36
C LEU A 428 -2.24 -23.52 15.42
N ALA A 429 -3.06 -22.49 15.18
CA ALA A 429 -2.71 -21.36 14.34
C ALA A 429 -1.60 -20.49 14.97
N GLU A 430 -1.68 -20.25 16.28
CA GLU A 430 -0.66 -19.49 17.01
C GLU A 430 0.69 -20.20 17.03
N ALA A 431 0.70 -21.54 17.15
CA ALA A 431 1.92 -22.34 17.01
C ALA A 431 2.53 -22.21 15.60
N ALA A 432 1.70 -21.98 14.57
CA ALA A 432 2.14 -21.73 13.20
C ALA A 432 2.42 -20.25 12.88
N GLY A 433 2.51 -19.38 13.89
CA GLY A 433 2.91 -17.98 13.74
C GLY A 433 1.76 -17.02 13.42
N PHE A 434 0.51 -17.44 13.56
CA PHE A 434 -0.61 -16.49 13.63
C PHE A 434 -0.68 -15.82 15.00
N PHE A 435 -1.19 -14.60 15.07
CA PHE A 435 -1.36 -13.86 16.32
C PHE A 435 -2.74 -13.23 16.39
N PHE A 436 -3.21 -13.01 17.63
CA PHE A 436 -4.48 -12.33 17.89
C PHE A 436 -4.50 -10.94 17.27
N ALA A 437 -5.55 -10.66 16.50
CA ALA A 437 -5.76 -9.36 15.87
C ALA A 437 -7.00 -8.64 16.41
N GLY A 438 -7.96 -9.36 17.01
CA GLY A 438 -9.16 -8.76 17.58
C GLY A 438 -10.40 -9.60 17.38
N ILE A 439 -11.55 -9.00 17.72
CA ILE A 439 -12.87 -9.59 17.57
C ILE A 439 -13.67 -8.70 16.60
N TRP A 440 -14.25 -9.32 15.58
CA TRP A 440 -15.14 -8.69 14.61
C TRP A 440 -16.59 -9.02 14.99
N PRO A 441 -17.33 -8.05 15.56
CA PRO A 441 -18.71 -8.27 15.96
C PRO A 441 -19.59 -8.67 14.78
N HIS A 442 -20.40 -9.71 14.97
CA HIS A 442 -21.29 -10.26 13.93
C HIS A 442 -20.59 -10.60 12.60
N GLY A 443 -19.30 -10.95 12.66
CA GLY A 443 -18.50 -11.35 11.49
C GLY A 443 -18.86 -12.73 10.94
N ALA A 444 -19.63 -13.53 11.68
CA ALA A 444 -20.13 -14.84 11.29
C ALA A 444 -21.66 -14.90 11.39
N PRO A 445 -22.34 -15.80 10.64
CA PRO A 445 -23.79 -15.96 10.72
C PRO A 445 -24.31 -16.30 12.13
N ASP A 446 -23.48 -16.93 12.96
CA ASP A 446 -23.79 -17.37 14.32
C ASP A 446 -23.22 -16.45 15.41
N GLY A 447 -22.56 -15.34 15.04
CA GLY A 447 -22.07 -14.36 16.00
C GLY A 447 -20.75 -13.71 15.61
N ASP A 448 -19.88 -13.55 16.60
CA ASP A 448 -18.63 -12.80 16.45
C ASP A 448 -17.51 -13.68 15.89
N MET A 449 -16.55 -13.04 15.22
CA MET A 449 -15.35 -13.68 14.70
C MET A 449 -14.13 -13.27 15.49
N LEU A 450 -13.34 -14.24 15.96
CA LEU A 450 -11.96 -14.01 16.35
C LEU A 450 -11.12 -13.94 15.07
N ARG A 451 -10.39 -12.84 14.86
CA ARG A 451 -9.41 -12.76 13.78
C ARG A 451 -8.02 -13.00 14.33
N LEU A 452 -7.30 -13.90 13.67
CA LEU A 452 -5.86 -14.05 13.78
C LEU A 452 -5.19 -13.54 12.50
N MET A 453 -3.95 -13.11 12.59
CA MET A 453 -3.17 -12.64 11.45
C MET A 453 -1.78 -13.25 11.42
N ARG A 454 -1.22 -13.39 10.23
CA ARG A 454 0.19 -13.73 10.00
C ARG A 454 0.74 -12.79 8.93
N LEU A 455 1.88 -12.17 9.21
CA LEU A 455 2.54 -11.23 8.30
C LEU A 455 3.73 -11.91 7.62
N ALA A 456 3.85 -11.73 6.31
CA ALA A 456 5.00 -12.18 5.51
C ALA A 456 6.07 -11.08 5.35
N VAL A 457 5.71 -9.85 5.70
CA VAL A 457 6.54 -8.66 5.55
C VAL A 457 6.78 -7.99 6.91
N PRO A 458 7.92 -7.32 7.10
CA PRO A 458 8.18 -6.57 8.32
C PRO A 458 7.18 -5.41 8.45
N LEU A 459 6.77 -5.13 9.69
CA LEU A 459 5.94 -4.00 10.04
C LEU A 459 6.58 -3.27 11.23
N ASP A 460 6.89 -1.99 11.04
CA ASP A 460 7.38 -1.14 12.12
C ASP A 460 6.20 -0.61 12.93
N LEU A 461 6.07 -1.12 14.16
CA LEU A 461 5.01 -0.75 15.09
C LEU A 461 5.16 0.71 15.58
N GLU A 462 6.36 1.30 15.54
CA GLU A 462 6.57 2.70 15.95
C GLU A 462 5.95 3.69 14.96
N GLN A 463 5.70 3.27 13.72
CA GLN A 463 5.02 4.05 12.70
C GLN A 463 3.49 3.97 12.80
N VAL A 464 2.95 3.04 13.60
CA VAL A 464 1.51 2.92 13.84
C VAL A 464 1.08 3.98 14.87
N ARG A 465 0.25 4.92 14.44
CA ARG A 465 -0.30 6.01 15.27
C ARG A 465 -1.70 5.64 15.73
N ILE A 466 -1.85 5.47 17.05
CA ILE A 466 -3.12 5.15 17.70
C ILE A 466 -3.57 6.30 18.59
N HIS A 467 -4.82 6.72 18.46
CA HIS A 467 -5.43 7.71 19.34
C HIS A 467 -5.48 7.18 20.78
N PRO A 468 -5.21 8.03 21.81
CA PRO A 468 -5.30 7.62 23.22
C PRO A 468 -6.64 6.96 23.58
N GLY A 469 -6.59 5.94 24.45
CA GLY A 469 -7.74 5.17 24.92
C GLY A 469 -7.56 3.66 24.70
N PHE A 470 -8.67 2.92 24.71
CA PHE A 470 -8.65 1.45 24.60
C PHE A 470 -8.00 0.92 23.31
N GLY A 471 -8.10 1.67 22.20
CA GLY A 471 -7.41 1.31 20.96
C GLY A 471 -5.90 1.14 21.16
N ARG A 472 -5.29 1.92 22.07
CA ARG A 472 -3.87 1.79 22.41
C ARG A 472 -3.57 0.52 23.20
N GLU A 473 -4.40 0.20 24.20
CA GLU A 473 -4.29 -1.08 24.94
C GLU A 473 -4.40 -2.29 24.01
N LEU A 474 -5.39 -2.26 23.10
CA LEU A 474 -5.59 -3.31 22.12
C LEU A 474 -4.37 -3.43 21.19
N PHE A 475 -3.83 -2.30 20.71
CA PHE A 475 -2.64 -2.29 19.87
C PHE A 475 -1.42 -2.85 20.58
N ASP A 476 -1.16 -2.44 21.82
CA ASP A 476 -0.01 -2.92 22.59
C ASP A 476 -0.11 -4.44 22.82
N TYR A 477 -1.32 -4.95 23.08
CA TYR A 477 -1.57 -6.39 23.20
C TYR A 477 -1.35 -7.15 21.88
N VAL A 478 -1.91 -6.66 20.78
CA VAL A 478 -1.72 -7.26 19.44
C VAL A 478 -0.24 -7.26 19.06
N GLY A 479 0.50 -6.19 19.38
CA GLY A 479 1.94 -6.10 19.15
C GLY A 479 2.74 -7.14 19.94
N ALA A 480 2.38 -7.37 21.21
CA ALA A 480 3.00 -8.40 22.04
C ALA A 480 2.70 -9.82 21.50
N GLU A 481 1.46 -10.08 21.08
CA GLU A 481 1.06 -11.37 20.51
C GLU A 481 1.74 -11.63 19.16
N MET A 482 1.93 -10.59 18.33
CA MET A 482 2.69 -10.69 17.08
C MET A 482 4.14 -11.11 17.32
N GLN A 483 4.82 -10.49 18.28
CA GLN A 483 6.20 -10.85 18.65
C GLN A 483 6.28 -12.29 19.19
N ARG A 484 5.35 -12.67 20.06
CA ARG A 484 5.27 -14.02 20.63
C ARG A 484 5.07 -15.08 19.55
N ALA A 485 4.12 -14.88 18.65
CA ALA A 485 3.83 -15.84 17.58
C ALA A 485 5.02 -16.01 16.63
N ALA A 486 5.75 -14.93 16.33
CA ALA A 486 6.99 -15.02 15.55
C ALA A 486 8.07 -15.89 16.24
N MET A 487 8.21 -15.78 17.56
CA MET A 487 9.13 -16.63 18.34
C MET A 487 8.68 -18.10 18.37
N ALA A 488 7.38 -18.36 18.49
CA ALA A 488 6.84 -19.73 18.49
C ALA A 488 7.05 -20.44 17.13
N ALA A 489 6.82 -19.73 16.02
CA ALA A 489 7.01 -20.27 14.68
C ALA A 489 8.47 -20.67 14.42
N THR A 490 9.42 -19.82 14.83
CA THR A 490 10.86 -20.09 14.66
C THR A 490 11.34 -21.29 15.47
N ALA A 491 10.86 -21.44 16.72
CA ALA A 491 11.16 -22.60 17.56
C ALA A 491 10.64 -23.93 16.95
N THR A 492 9.49 -23.89 16.30
CA THR A 492 8.88 -25.07 15.67
C THR A 492 9.59 -25.48 14.37
N THR A 493 10.18 -24.53 13.64
CA THR A 493 11.00 -24.82 12.45
C THR A 493 12.42 -25.30 12.78
N GLY A 494 12.96 -24.95 13.96
CA GLY A 494 14.32 -25.28 14.38
C GLY A 494 14.51 -26.72 14.90
N SER A 495 13.43 -27.47 15.17
CA SER A 495 13.49 -28.84 15.67
C SER A 495 13.48 -29.92 14.56
N GLY A 496 13.47 -29.50 13.29
CA GLY A 496 13.33 -30.38 12.12
C GLY A 496 14.61 -30.72 11.36
N HIS A 497 15.81 -30.37 11.83
CA HIS A 497 17.08 -30.77 11.22
C HIS A 497 18.08 -31.30 12.25
N VAL A 498 18.36 -32.61 12.11
CA VAL A 498 19.64 -33.34 12.22
C VAL A 498 19.38 -34.74 12.83
N PRO A 499 20.02 -35.81 12.32
CA PRO A 499 21.24 -35.81 11.50
C PRO A 499 21.08 -36.16 10.03
#